data_AF-A0A946V288-F1
#
_entry.id   AF-A0A946V288-F1
#
_cell.length_a   1.000
_cell.length_b   1.000
_cell.length_c   1.000
_cell.angle_alpha   90.00
_cell.angle_beta   90.00
_cell.angle_gamma   90.00
#
_symmetry.space_group_name_H-M   'P 1'
#
loop_
_entity.id
_entity.type
_entity.pdbx_description
1 polymer ?
#
loop_
_entity_poly.entity_id
_entity_poly.type
_entity_poly.pdbx_seq_one_letter_code
_entity_poly.pdbx_strand_id
1 'polypeptide(L)'
;METIGLFIQGLAAVLVLGGVLWFGRRRLNHYFESRPHLKFRHQLIQIAAVLVAILFLILLLPVGGELRGQLLRLFGLIFSATIALSSTTLVGNIMAGLMLKAIGNCRPGNYITVGDYFGRISEVDLLHIEIQTEERDLTTLPNTYLVTHPVRVMRASGTLLSVEVSLGYDVSRRVIEDLLLKAATDSELESPYVQIRELGDFSVTYQVSGLLKEINRIIEKRRELRARTMDVLHGAGIEIVSPSFMNTRAIEKGQPFIPEVDEGDDATATGGSPDAMVFDKAEKAASVSKLRESLAEAETRLRACAEVIANPANELAAEAAKTEKERLENRIERLSALIARREENISKD
;
A
#
# COMPACT_ATOMS: atom_id res chain seq x y z
N MET A 1 43.59 9.15 -54.69
CA MET A 1 42.60 8.10 -55.01
C MET A 1 42.15 7.33 -53.77
N GLU A 2 43.04 7.05 -52.81
CA GLU A 2 42.73 6.35 -51.56
C GLU A 2 41.65 7.02 -50.68
N THR A 3 41.71 8.34 -50.52
CA THR A 3 40.74 9.12 -49.73
C THR A 3 39.32 9.07 -50.31
N ILE A 4 39.22 9.05 -51.64
CA ILE A 4 37.94 8.92 -52.37
C ILE A 4 37.37 7.51 -52.15
N GLY A 5 38.23 6.48 -52.14
CA GLY A 5 37.83 5.10 -51.86
C GLY A 5 37.28 4.90 -50.45
N LEU A 6 37.94 5.46 -49.43
CA LEU A 6 37.47 5.43 -48.04
C LEU A 6 36.14 6.18 -47.88
N PHE A 7 35.97 7.31 -48.58
CA PHE A 7 34.71 8.07 -48.55
C PHE A 7 33.55 7.28 -49.17
N ILE A 8 33.78 6.61 -50.31
CA ILE A 8 32.77 5.77 -50.98
C ILE A 8 32.40 4.57 -50.10
N GLN A 9 33.37 3.93 -49.43
CA GLN A 9 33.10 2.82 -48.52
C GLN A 9 32.27 3.24 -47.30
N GLY A 10 32.57 4.41 -46.70
CA GLY A 10 31.78 4.93 -45.59
C GLY A 10 30.34 5.27 -45.99
N LEU A 11 30.16 5.91 -47.14
CA LEU A 11 28.83 6.22 -47.70
C LEU A 11 28.04 4.93 -47.99
N ALA A 12 28.69 3.92 -48.57
CA ALA A 12 28.08 2.62 -48.83
C ALA A 12 27.63 1.93 -47.54
N ALA A 13 28.45 1.95 -46.48
CA ALA A 13 28.08 1.38 -45.18
C ALA A 13 26.83 2.05 -44.58
N VAL A 14 26.74 3.38 -44.63
CA VAL A 14 25.57 4.14 -44.17
C VAL A 14 24.31 3.79 -44.97
N LEU A 15 24.42 3.76 -46.31
CA LEU A 15 23.29 3.46 -47.19
C LEU A 15 22.79 2.01 -47.02
N VAL A 16 23.70 1.05 -46.89
CA VAL A 16 23.35 -0.37 -46.67
C VAL A 16 22.65 -0.53 -45.32
N LEU A 17 23.22 0.02 -44.23
CA LEU A 17 22.58 -0.07 -42.92
C LEU A 17 21.23 0.65 -42.88
N GLY A 18 21.14 1.84 -43.48
CA GLY A 18 19.90 2.60 -43.59
C GLY A 18 18.83 1.83 -44.36
N GLY A 19 19.20 1.19 -45.46
CA GLY A 19 18.33 0.32 -46.25
C GLY A 19 17.86 -0.92 -45.48
N VAL A 20 18.77 -1.58 -44.75
CA VAL A 20 18.45 -2.73 -43.88
C VAL A 20 17.50 -2.33 -42.76
N LEU A 21 17.74 -1.20 -42.09
CA LEU A 21 16.86 -0.67 -41.05
C LEU A 21 15.49 -0.28 -41.61
N TRP A 22 15.44 0.38 -42.76
CA TRP A 22 14.19 0.76 -43.41
C TRP A 22 13.38 -0.47 -43.82
N PHE A 23 14.02 -1.46 -44.44
CA PHE A 23 13.37 -2.71 -44.84
C PHE A 23 12.91 -3.52 -43.64
N GLY A 24 13.76 -3.64 -42.61
CA GLY A 24 13.45 -4.29 -41.35
C GLY A 24 12.27 -3.62 -40.67
N ARG A 25 12.29 -2.29 -40.53
CA ARG A 25 11.17 -1.51 -39.98
C ARG A 25 9.89 -1.69 -40.78
N ARG A 26 9.94 -1.67 -42.11
CA ARG A 26 8.78 -1.87 -42.99
C ARG A 26 8.18 -3.28 -42.82
N ARG A 27 9.02 -4.31 -42.77
CA ARG A 27 8.59 -5.69 -42.52
C ARG A 27 8.02 -5.87 -41.12
N LEU A 28 8.66 -5.31 -40.11
CA LEU A 28 8.25 -5.41 -38.72
C LEU A 28 6.91 -4.68 -38.50
N ASN A 29 6.76 -3.46 -39.02
CA ASN A 29 5.49 -2.73 -38.99
C ASN A 29 4.36 -3.55 -39.61
N HIS A 30 4.58 -4.15 -40.78
CA HIS A 30 3.54 -4.94 -41.45
C HIS A 30 3.15 -6.21 -40.68
N TYR A 31 4.09 -6.82 -39.95
CA TYR A 31 3.80 -7.97 -39.09
C TYR A 31 3.04 -7.60 -37.81
N PHE A 32 3.34 -6.43 -37.22
CA PHE A 32 2.76 -5.98 -35.96
C PHE A 32 1.51 -5.08 -36.12
N GLU A 33 1.19 -4.61 -37.32
CA GLU A 33 -0.02 -3.83 -37.63
C GLU A 33 -1.31 -4.55 -37.17
N SER A 34 -1.37 -5.86 -37.32
CA SER A 34 -2.55 -6.66 -36.93
C SER A 34 -2.59 -7.06 -35.44
N ARG A 35 -1.61 -6.65 -34.61
CA ARG A 35 -1.49 -7.10 -33.20
C ARG A 35 -1.23 -5.94 -32.23
N PRO A 36 -2.26 -5.16 -31.87
CA PRO A 36 -2.11 -3.96 -31.03
C PRO A 36 -1.57 -4.24 -29.61
N HIS A 37 -1.78 -5.44 -29.05
CA HIS A 37 -1.25 -5.83 -27.74
C HIS A 37 0.28 -6.04 -27.72
N LEU A 38 0.94 -6.12 -28.88
CA LEU A 38 2.40 -6.31 -28.98
C LEU A 38 3.16 -5.02 -29.29
N LYS A 39 2.50 -3.86 -29.28
CA LYS A 39 3.11 -2.55 -29.61
C LYS A 39 4.36 -2.25 -28.78
N PHE A 40 4.36 -2.59 -27.48
CA PHE A 40 5.53 -2.43 -26.61
C PHE A 40 6.72 -3.29 -27.05
N ARG A 41 6.49 -4.56 -27.37
CA ARG A 41 7.55 -5.48 -27.85
C ARG A 41 8.13 -4.99 -29.19
N HIS A 42 7.26 -4.50 -30.07
CA HIS A 42 7.67 -3.92 -31.34
C HIS A 42 8.60 -2.70 -31.14
N GLN A 43 8.25 -1.79 -30.24
CA GLN A 43 9.11 -0.62 -29.91
C GLN A 43 10.48 -1.06 -29.36
N LEU A 44 10.52 -2.05 -28.47
CA LEU A 44 11.78 -2.58 -27.93
C LEU A 44 12.67 -3.18 -29.02
N ILE A 45 12.10 -3.97 -29.94
CA ILE A 45 12.85 -4.56 -31.07
C ILE A 45 13.39 -3.46 -31.98
N GLN A 46 12.62 -2.41 -32.25
CA GLN A 46 13.07 -1.28 -33.07
C GLN A 46 14.24 -0.52 -32.42
N ILE A 47 14.16 -0.23 -31.12
CA ILE A 47 15.25 0.42 -30.38
C ILE A 47 16.51 -0.47 -30.42
N ALA A 48 16.37 -1.77 -30.16
CA ALA A 48 17.48 -2.72 -30.22
C ALA A 48 18.12 -2.79 -31.62
N ALA A 49 17.30 -2.84 -32.68
CA ALA A 49 17.79 -2.84 -34.06
C ALA A 49 18.59 -1.58 -34.40
N VAL A 50 18.14 -0.40 -33.95
CA VAL A 50 18.86 0.86 -34.14
C VAL A 50 20.19 0.85 -33.38
N LEU A 51 20.22 0.40 -32.12
CA LEU A 51 21.46 0.31 -31.34
C LEU A 51 22.48 -0.64 -31.98
N VAL A 52 22.02 -1.80 -32.44
CA VAL A 52 22.86 -2.77 -33.17
C VAL A 52 23.37 -2.17 -34.48
N ALA A 53 22.53 -1.46 -35.23
CA ALA A 53 22.95 -0.77 -36.43
C ALA A 53 23.99 0.32 -36.14
N ILE A 54 23.86 1.12 -35.09
CA ILE A 54 24.90 2.08 -34.70
C ILE A 54 26.23 1.37 -34.41
N LEU A 55 26.20 0.22 -33.73
CA LEU A 55 27.40 -0.59 -33.47
C LEU A 55 28.04 -1.10 -34.78
N PHE A 56 27.24 -1.65 -35.69
CA PHE A 56 27.71 -2.08 -37.01
C PHE A 56 28.26 -0.92 -37.82
N LEU A 57 27.62 0.25 -37.78
CA LEU A 57 28.09 1.45 -38.47
C LEU A 57 29.50 1.82 -38.02
N ILE A 58 29.78 1.81 -36.72
CA ILE A 58 31.11 2.10 -36.16
C ILE A 58 32.14 1.05 -36.60
N LEU A 59 31.75 -0.23 -36.68
CA LEU A 59 32.62 -1.33 -37.10
C LEU A 59 32.95 -1.31 -38.60
N LEU A 60 31.96 -0.97 -39.44
CA LEU A 60 32.09 -0.91 -40.91
C LEU A 60 32.69 0.41 -41.40
N LEU A 61 32.74 1.45 -40.56
CA LEU A 61 33.35 2.71 -40.93
C LEU A 61 34.84 2.51 -41.28
N PRO A 62 35.30 3.02 -42.43
CA PRO A 62 36.68 2.88 -42.89
C PRO A 62 37.57 3.92 -42.19
N VAL A 63 37.69 3.77 -40.87
CA VAL A 63 38.50 4.62 -39.99
C VAL A 63 39.64 3.81 -39.38
N GLY A 64 40.72 4.47 -39.00
CA GLY A 64 41.85 3.83 -38.30
C GLY A 64 41.42 3.14 -37.01
N GLY A 65 42.13 2.06 -36.64
CA GLY A 65 41.79 1.25 -35.46
C GLY A 65 41.71 2.04 -34.15
N GLU A 66 42.56 3.07 -34.00
CA GLU A 66 42.54 3.97 -32.85
C GLU A 66 41.24 4.78 -32.78
N LEU A 67 40.85 5.44 -33.88
CA LEU A 67 39.62 6.23 -33.94
C LEU A 67 38.37 5.35 -33.76
N ARG A 68 38.36 4.14 -34.35
CA ARG A 68 37.30 3.15 -34.10
C ARG A 68 37.19 2.79 -32.61
N GLY A 69 38.33 2.55 -31.96
CA GLY A 69 38.40 2.28 -30.53
C GLY A 69 37.84 3.44 -29.70
N GLN A 70 38.17 4.69 -30.05
CA GLN A 70 37.63 5.89 -29.39
C GLN A 70 36.11 6.02 -29.58
N LEU A 71 35.59 5.78 -30.80
CA LEU A 71 34.16 5.83 -31.08
C LEU A 71 33.38 4.75 -30.31
N LEU A 72 33.91 3.53 -30.22
CA LEU A 72 33.30 2.45 -29.42
C LEU A 72 33.30 2.77 -27.93
N ARG A 73 34.40 3.35 -27.40
CA ARG A 73 34.46 3.81 -26.01
C ARG A 73 33.46 4.92 -25.74
N LEU A 74 33.36 5.92 -26.63
CA LEU A 74 32.42 7.01 -26.50
C LEU A 74 30.97 6.52 -26.55
N PHE A 75 30.65 5.66 -27.52
CA PHE A 75 29.33 5.04 -27.62
C PHE A 75 28.99 4.24 -26.36
N GLY A 76 29.92 3.39 -25.89
CA GLY A 76 29.73 2.62 -24.66
C GLY A 76 29.54 3.50 -23.44
N LEU A 77 30.31 4.59 -23.32
CA LEU A 77 30.18 5.56 -22.23
C LEU A 77 28.81 6.25 -22.25
N ILE A 78 28.40 6.80 -23.39
CA ILE A 78 27.11 7.49 -23.53
C ILE A 78 25.96 6.51 -23.28
N PHE A 79 26.03 5.31 -23.86
CA PHE A 79 25.01 4.28 -23.72
C PHE A 79 24.85 3.82 -22.27
N SER A 80 25.96 3.50 -21.61
CA SER A 80 25.94 3.09 -20.19
C SER A 80 25.48 4.21 -19.26
N ALA A 81 25.94 5.44 -19.47
CA ALA A 81 25.48 6.61 -18.72
C ALA A 81 23.98 6.86 -18.91
N THR A 82 23.48 6.71 -20.14
CA THR A 82 22.04 6.86 -20.44
C THR A 82 21.22 5.82 -19.69
N ILE A 83 21.62 4.54 -19.76
CA ILE A 83 20.93 3.46 -19.03
C ILE A 83 20.98 3.68 -17.52
N ALA A 84 22.14 4.03 -16.96
CA ALA A 84 22.29 4.28 -15.53
C ALA A 84 21.39 5.44 -15.07
N LEU A 85 21.40 6.56 -15.79
CA LEU A 85 20.59 7.73 -15.44
C LEU A 85 19.09 7.46 -15.60
N SER A 86 18.68 6.80 -16.69
CA SER A 86 17.28 6.44 -16.93
C SER A 86 16.75 5.36 -15.97
N SER A 87 17.60 4.47 -15.47
CA SER A 87 17.19 3.39 -14.55
C SER A 87 17.14 3.82 -13.08
N THR A 88 17.62 5.01 -12.74
CA THR A 88 17.75 5.47 -11.35
C THR A 88 16.42 5.41 -10.59
N THR A 89 15.31 5.82 -11.20
CA THR A 89 13.97 5.75 -10.58
C THR A 89 13.48 4.32 -10.37
N LEU A 90 13.74 3.42 -11.32
CA LEU A 90 13.36 2.01 -11.21
C LEU A 90 14.13 1.35 -10.06
N VAL A 91 15.45 1.49 -10.05
CA VAL A 91 16.32 0.96 -9.00
C VAL A 91 15.94 1.55 -7.64
N GLY A 92 15.63 2.85 -7.59
CA GLY A 92 15.16 3.52 -6.37
C GLY A 92 13.90 2.87 -5.79
N ASN A 93 12.90 2.56 -6.63
CA ASN A 93 11.67 1.90 -6.18
C ASN A 93 11.90 0.45 -5.75
N ILE A 94 12.77 -0.29 -6.43
CA ILE A 94 13.17 -1.65 -6.04
C ILE A 94 13.82 -1.62 -4.64
N MET A 95 14.80 -0.73 -4.44
CA MET A 95 15.52 -0.62 -3.18
C MET A 95 14.61 -0.17 -2.04
N ALA A 96 13.73 0.81 -2.30
CA ALA A 96 12.70 1.24 -1.35
C ALA A 96 11.76 0.08 -0.99
N GLY A 97 11.32 -0.73 -1.97
CA GLY A 97 10.49 -1.91 -1.74
C GLY A 97 11.17 -2.96 -0.87
N LEU A 98 12.45 -3.26 -1.13
CA LEU A 98 13.25 -4.18 -0.31
C LEU A 98 13.40 -3.66 1.12
N MET A 99 13.66 -2.36 1.30
CA MET A 99 13.75 -1.72 2.61
C MET A 99 12.43 -1.80 3.38
N LEU A 100 11.30 -1.48 2.74
CA LEU A 100 9.98 -1.55 3.35
C LEU A 100 9.62 -2.99 3.79
N LYS A 101 9.97 -3.99 2.97
CA LYS A 101 9.82 -5.40 3.31
C LYS A 101 10.71 -5.81 4.48
N ALA A 102 11.95 -5.33 4.53
CA ALA A 102 12.89 -5.63 5.61
C ALA A 102 12.45 -5.02 6.95
N ILE A 103 11.93 -3.78 6.94
CA ILE A 103 11.38 -3.14 8.14
C ILE A 103 10.07 -3.82 8.57
N GLY A 104 9.28 -4.31 7.62
CA GLY A 104 8.07 -5.08 7.88
C GLY A 104 6.88 -4.27 8.40
N ASN A 105 6.93 -2.93 8.31
CA ASN A 105 5.84 -2.04 8.74
C ASN A 105 4.68 -1.97 7.73
N CYS A 106 4.96 -2.10 6.44
CA CYS A 106 3.96 -2.09 5.37
C CYS A 106 3.61 -3.54 4.98
N ARG A 107 2.56 -4.09 5.60
CA ARG A 107 2.06 -5.44 5.31
C ARG A 107 0.61 -5.36 4.81
N PRO A 108 0.18 -6.24 3.89
CA PRO A 108 -1.23 -6.33 3.51
C PRO A 108 -2.13 -6.46 4.73
N GLY A 109 -3.19 -5.66 4.78
CA GLY A 109 -4.15 -5.60 5.87
C GLY A 109 -3.90 -4.53 6.94
N ASN A 110 -2.72 -3.91 6.99
CA ASN A 110 -2.49 -2.74 7.85
C ASN A 110 -3.13 -1.49 7.20
N TYR A 111 -3.62 -0.57 8.03
CA TYR A 111 -3.95 0.77 7.54
C TYR A 111 -2.70 1.63 7.51
N ILE A 112 -2.58 2.45 6.48
CA ILE A 112 -1.52 3.45 6.37
C ILE A 112 -2.08 4.83 6.09
N THR A 113 -1.35 5.84 6.55
CA THR A 113 -1.54 7.24 6.17
C THR A 113 -0.21 7.78 5.67
N VAL A 114 -0.18 8.25 4.42
CA VAL A 114 1.01 8.85 3.79
C VAL A 114 0.60 10.12 3.05
N GLY A 115 1.02 11.28 3.53
CA GLY A 115 0.47 12.55 3.06
C GLY A 115 -1.04 12.58 3.27
N ASP A 116 -1.80 12.83 2.20
CA ASP A 116 -3.25 12.89 2.21
C ASP A 116 -3.93 11.54 1.95
N TYR A 117 -3.15 10.49 1.67
CA TYR A 117 -3.69 9.17 1.36
C TYR A 117 -3.89 8.36 2.64
N PHE A 118 -5.14 8.01 2.93
CA PHE A 118 -5.52 7.05 3.97
C PHE A 118 -6.14 5.82 3.33
N GLY A 119 -5.73 4.63 3.76
CA GLY A 119 -6.30 3.40 3.25
C GLY A 119 -5.66 2.15 3.85
N ARG A 120 -6.18 1.00 3.44
CA ARG A 120 -5.70 -0.32 3.88
C ARG A 120 -4.85 -0.95 2.79
N ILE A 121 -3.67 -1.45 3.14
CA ILE A 121 -2.76 -2.06 2.16
C ILE A 121 -3.42 -3.30 1.55
N SER A 122 -3.64 -3.29 0.24
CA SER A 122 -4.12 -4.43 -0.55
C SER A 122 -2.96 -5.22 -1.14
N GLU A 123 -1.90 -4.55 -1.60
CA GLU A 123 -0.77 -5.21 -2.26
C GLU A 123 0.57 -4.55 -1.94
N VAL A 124 1.63 -5.37 -1.87
CA VAL A 124 3.01 -4.91 -1.72
C VAL A 124 3.86 -5.53 -2.84
N ASP A 125 4.04 -4.78 -3.91
CA ASP A 125 4.80 -5.20 -5.08
C ASP A 125 6.28 -4.72 -4.99
N LEU A 126 7.09 -5.07 -5.97
CA LEU A 126 8.50 -4.71 -6.06
C LEU A 126 8.71 -3.21 -6.26
N LEU A 127 7.83 -2.54 -6.99
CA LEU A 127 7.97 -1.13 -7.37
C LEU A 127 7.00 -0.19 -6.65
N HIS A 128 5.90 -0.72 -6.15
CA HIS A 128 4.82 0.07 -5.58
C HIS A 128 4.08 -0.71 -4.49
N ILE A 129 3.29 0.03 -3.72
CA ILE A 129 2.30 -0.50 -2.77
C ILE A 129 0.93 -0.02 -3.23
N GLU A 130 -0.05 -0.91 -3.22
CA GLU A 130 -1.44 -0.57 -3.48
C GLU A 130 -2.19 -0.48 -2.15
N ILE A 131 -2.99 0.57 -2.00
CA ILE A 131 -3.91 0.75 -0.89
C ILE A 131 -5.34 0.85 -1.40
N GLN A 132 -6.27 0.31 -0.62
CA GLN A 132 -7.71 0.49 -0.83
C GLN A 132 -8.20 1.62 0.08
N THR A 133 -8.81 2.67 -0.47
CA THR A 133 -9.27 3.86 0.26
C THR A 133 -10.64 3.64 0.92
N GLU A 134 -11.09 4.58 1.75
CA GLU A 134 -12.44 4.54 2.36
C GLU A 134 -13.55 4.61 1.29
N GLU A 135 -13.24 5.12 0.10
CA GLU A 135 -14.13 5.17 -1.07
C GLU A 135 -14.13 3.87 -1.90
N ARG A 136 -13.40 2.83 -1.45
CA ARG A 136 -13.20 1.55 -2.15
C ARG A 136 -12.34 1.67 -3.43
N ASP A 137 -11.66 2.79 -3.65
CA ASP A 137 -10.74 2.96 -4.77
C ASP A 137 -9.37 2.30 -4.49
N LEU A 138 -8.72 1.81 -5.54
CA LEU A 138 -7.35 1.26 -5.47
C LEU A 138 -6.35 2.34 -5.86
N THR A 139 -5.54 2.79 -4.89
CA THR A 139 -4.52 3.81 -5.08
C THR A 139 -3.12 3.17 -5.06
N THR A 140 -2.38 3.34 -6.16
CA THR A 140 -1.01 2.85 -6.30
C THR A 140 0.01 3.92 -5.89
N LEU A 141 0.83 3.62 -4.89
CA LEU A 141 1.88 4.48 -4.37
C LEU A 141 3.28 3.93 -4.72
N PRO A 142 4.16 4.69 -5.38
CA PRO A 142 5.54 4.27 -5.63
C PRO A 142 6.29 4.02 -4.33
N ASN A 143 7.09 2.96 -4.23
CA ASN A 143 7.82 2.62 -3.00
C ASN A 143 8.72 3.78 -2.52
N THR A 144 9.33 4.51 -3.44
CA THR A 144 10.14 5.70 -3.13
C THR A 144 9.34 6.80 -2.43
N TYR A 145 8.05 6.94 -2.73
CA TYR A 145 7.18 7.91 -2.08
C TYR A 145 6.99 7.58 -0.59
N LEU A 146 6.75 6.30 -0.26
CA LEU A 146 6.60 5.85 1.13
C LEU A 146 7.90 5.98 1.95
N VAL A 147 9.07 5.87 1.32
CA VAL A 147 10.36 6.00 2.03
C VAL A 147 10.76 7.47 2.22
N THR A 148 10.27 8.38 1.37
CA THR A 148 10.61 9.81 1.41
C THR A 148 9.63 10.65 2.23
N HIS A 149 8.47 10.11 2.58
CA HIS A 149 7.45 10.80 3.38
C HIS A 149 7.19 10.07 4.71
N PRO A 150 6.77 10.79 5.76
CA PRO A 150 6.32 10.14 6.99
C PRO A 150 5.14 9.19 6.73
N VAL A 151 5.27 7.95 7.17
CA VAL A 151 4.23 6.92 7.08
C VAL A 151 3.69 6.62 8.47
N ARG A 152 2.40 6.85 8.68
CA ARG A 152 1.70 6.36 9.87
C ARG A 152 1.12 5.00 9.55
N VAL A 153 1.39 4.01 10.41
CA VAL A 153 0.86 2.65 10.25
C VAL A 153 0.00 2.31 11.46
N MET A 154 -1.25 1.94 11.20
CA MET A 154 -2.14 1.38 12.21
C MET A 154 -2.09 -0.13 12.07
N ARG A 155 -1.54 -0.78 13.10
CA ARG A 155 -1.30 -2.23 13.10
C ARG A 155 -2.60 -2.97 13.39
N ALA A 156 -2.66 -4.23 12.96
CA ALA A 156 -3.76 -5.14 13.29
C ALA A 156 -3.96 -5.39 14.80
N SER A 157 -3.00 -5.04 15.65
CA SER A 157 -3.09 -5.18 17.11
C SER A 157 -4.03 -4.18 17.78
N GLY A 158 -4.45 -3.14 17.06
CA GLY A 158 -5.36 -2.12 17.57
C GLY A 158 -4.86 -0.70 17.38
N THR A 159 -5.74 0.26 17.64
CA THR A 159 -5.48 1.69 17.51
C THR A 159 -6.29 2.50 18.51
N LEU A 160 -5.86 3.73 18.79
CA LEU A 160 -6.69 4.67 19.54
C LEU A 160 -7.71 5.30 18.58
N LEU A 161 -8.99 5.12 18.91
CA LEU A 161 -10.07 5.84 18.27
C LEU A 161 -10.43 7.05 19.13
N SER A 162 -10.56 8.21 18.49
CA SER A 162 -10.77 9.48 19.18
C SER A 162 -11.87 10.30 18.51
N VAL A 163 -12.64 11.03 19.32
CA VAL A 163 -13.61 12.03 18.88
C VAL A 163 -13.39 13.31 19.67
N GLU A 164 -13.44 14.44 18.97
CA GLU A 164 -13.34 15.78 19.55
C GLU A 164 -14.69 16.46 19.53
N VAL A 165 -15.02 17.11 20.64
CA VAL A 165 -16.24 17.90 20.81
C VAL A 165 -15.90 19.21 21.51
N SER A 166 -16.50 20.30 21.05
CA SER A 166 -16.37 21.62 21.63
C SER A 166 -17.64 21.93 22.42
N LEU A 167 -17.50 22.27 23.70
CA LEU A 167 -18.61 22.51 24.62
C LEU A 167 -18.41 23.85 25.35
N GLY A 168 -19.51 24.51 25.70
CA GLY A 168 -19.49 25.79 26.42
C GLY A 168 -18.95 25.68 27.85
N TYR A 169 -18.55 26.82 28.41
CA TYR A 169 -18.05 26.93 29.80
C TYR A 169 -19.15 26.84 30.88
N ASP A 170 -20.41 26.83 30.45
CA ASP A 170 -21.62 26.77 31.28
C ASP A 170 -21.86 25.38 31.89
N VAL A 171 -21.18 24.34 31.39
CA VAL A 171 -21.31 22.96 31.87
C VAL A 171 -20.09 22.53 32.70
N SER A 172 -20.34 21.82 33.80
CA SER A 172 -19.27 21.32 34.67
C SER A 172 -18.38 20.31 33.94
N ARG A 173 -17.07 20.56 33.95
CA ARG A 173 -16.03 19.67 33.42
C ARG A 173 -16.21 18.21 33.85
N ARG A 174 -16.51 17.94 35.13
CA ARG A 174 -16.64 16.57 35.65
C ARG A 174 -17.81 15.83 34.99
N VAL A 175 -18.94 16.52 34.81
CA VAL A 175 -20.14 15.96 34.17
C VAL A 175 -19.83 15.61 32.72
N ILE A 176 -19.14 16.49 32.00
CA ILE A 176 -18.70 16.24 30.62
C ILE A 176 -17.77 15.02 30.56
N GLU A 177 -16.74 14.97 31.41
CA GLU A 177 -15.79 13.86 31.44
C GLU A 177 -16.50 12.52 31.67
N ASP A 178 -17.42 12.45 32.63
CA ASP A 178 -18.17 11.22 32.95
C ASP A 178 -19.07 10.78 31.77
N LEU A 179 -19.75 11.72 31.11
CA LEU A 179 -20.61 11.44 29.96
C LEU A 179 -19.82 10.98 28.73
N LEU A 180 -18.68 11.62 28.46
CA LEU A 180 -17.79 11.22 27.36
C LEU A 180 -17.18 9.82 27.60
N LEU A 181 -16.75 9.54 28.85
CA LEU A 181 -16.27 8.20 29.22
C LEU A 181 -17.36 7.14 29.04
N LYS A 182 -18.61 7.47 29.41
CA LYS A 182 -19.75 6.60 29.19
C LYS A 182 -19.96 6.32 27.70
N ALA A 183 -19.98 7.34 26.85
CA ALA A 183 -20.13 7.17 25.40
C ALA A 183 -19.04 6.27 24.78
N ALA A 184 -17.79 6.41 25.22
CA ALA A 184 -16.70 5.55 24.76
C ALA A 184 -16.81 4.11 25.27
N THR A 185 -17.27 3.92 26.50
CA THR A 185 -17.53 2.59 27.08
C THR A 185 -18.67 1.88 26.36
N ASP A 186 -19.76 2.61 26.08
CA ASP A 186 -20.92 2.13 25.34
C ASP A 186 -20.58 1.78 23.88
N SER A 187 -19.47 2.33 23.35
CA SER A 187 -18.93 2.02 22.01
C SER A 187 -17.96 0.83 22.01
N GLU A 188 -17.82 0.12 23.13
CA GLU A 188 -16.93 -1.04 23.33
C GLU A 188 -15.43 -0.72 23.19
N LEU A 189 -15.01 0.51 23.53
CA LEU A 189 -13.59 0.87 23.54
C LEU A 189 -12.91 0.51 24.86
N GLU A 190 -11.69 0.00 24.79
CA GLU A 190 -10.92 -0.36 25.98
C GLU A 190 -10.18 0.84 26.55
N SER A 191 -10.12 0.91 27.88
CA SER A 191 -9.40 1.95 28.64
C SER A 191 -9.69 3.38 28.13
N PRO A 192 -10.98 3.79 28.07
CA PRO A 192 -11.32 5.12 27.58
C PRO A 192 -10.79 6.20 28.52
N TYR A 193 -10.36 7.32 27.95
CA TYR A 193 -9.93 8.50 28.68
C TYR A 193 -10.34 9.77 27.96
N VAL A 194 -10.45 10.86 28.71
CA VAL A 194 -10.80 12.19 28.19
C VAL A 194 -9.62 13.12 28.37
N GLN A 195 -9.35 13.94 27.36
CA GLN A 195 -8.35 15.00 27.37
C GLN A 195 -9.02 16.34 27.09
N ILE A 196 -8.60 17.38 27.80
CA ILE A 196 -8.90 18.76 27.42
C ILE A 196 -7.83 19.18 26.41
N ARG A 197 -8.22 19.34 25.14
CA ARG A 197 -7.33 19.70 24.03
C ARG A 197 -7.00 21.18 24.02
N GLU A 198 -8.01 22.01 24.23
CA GLU A 198 -7.91 23.46 24.09
C GLU A 198 -8.90 24.16 25.02
N LEU A 199 -8.48 25.29 25.59
CA LEU A 199 -9.34 26.25 26.29
C LEU A 199 -9.52 27.44 25.36
N GLY A 200 -10.56 27.40 24.52
CA GLY A 200 -10.85 28.45 23.55
C GLY A 200 -11.58 29.64 24.18
N ASP A 201 -11.78 30.69 23.40
CA ASP A 201 -12.39 31.93 23.91
C ASP A 201 -13.83 31.75 24.41
N PHE A 202 -14.55 30.79 23.83
CA PHE A 202 -15.98 30.59 24.09
C PHE A 202 -16.36 29.12 24.35
N SER A 203 -15.40 28.20 24.30
CA SER A 203 -15.62 26.76 24.49
C SER A 203 -14.37 26.05 24.96
N VAL A 204 -14.56 24.93 25.63
CA VAL A 204 -13.50 23.95 25.90
C VAL A 204 -13.61 22.81 24.89
N THR A 205 -12.49 22.50 24.23
CA THR A 205 -12.40 21.35 23.32
C THR A 205 -12.00 20.12 24.12
N TYR A 206 -12.90 19.15 24.20
CA TYR A 206 -12.67 17.85 24.81
C TYR A 206 -12.39 16.80 23.73
N GLN A 207 -11.46 15.89 24.00
CA GLN A 207 -11.27 14.70 23.18
C GLN A 207 -11.48 13.47 24.04
N VAL A 208 -12.42 12.62 23.63
CA VAL A 208 -12.56 11.28 24.18
C VAL A 208 -11.79 10.30 23.29
N SER A 209 -11.00 9.43 23.90
CA SER A 209 -10.21 8.42 23.20
C SER A 209 -10.33 7.07 23.89
N GLY A 210 -10.27 5.98 23.12
CA GLY A 210 -10.21 4.62 23.65
C GLY A 210 -9.54 3.66 22.68
N LEU A 211 -9.05 2.54 23.20
CA LEU A 211 -8.36 1.51 22.41
C LEU A 211 -9.38 0.63 21.69
N LEU A 212 -9.31 0.62 20.36
CA LEU A 212 -10.00 -0.32 19.50
C LEU A 212 -9.06 -1.48 19.16
N LYS A 213 -9.36 -2.70 19.63
CA LYS A 213 -8.58 -3.91 19.30
C LYS A 213 -8.79 -4.37 17.86
N GLU A 214 -10.04 -4.37 17.39
CA GLU A 214 -10.41 -4.86 16.07
C GLU A 214 -10.44 -3.73 15.03
N ILE A 215 -9.31 -3.50 14.37
CA ILE A 215 -9.20 -2.45 13.34
C ILE A 215 -10.06 -2.70 12.08
N ASN A 216 -10.60 -3.91 11.92
CA ASN A 216 -11.44 -4.28 10.78
C ASN A 216 -12.81 -3.62 10.80
N ARG A 217 -13.22 -2.97 11.90
CA ARG A 217 -14.49 -2.26 12.06
C ARG A 217 -14.26 -0.78 12.37
N ILE A 218 -13.21 -0.20 11.80
CA ILE A 218 -12.78 1.16 12.16
C ILE A 218 -13.79 2.22 11.72
N ILE A 219 -14.38 2.09 10.53
CA ILE A 219 -15.38 3.03 10.03
C ILE A 219 -16.64 2.92 10.89
N GLU A 220 -17.09 1.70 11.12
CA GLU A 220 -18.24 1.40 11.97
C GLU A 220 -18.08 1.97 13.39
N LYS A 221 -16.97 1.66 14.07
CA LYS A 221 -16.71 2.13 15.44
C LYS A 221 -16.49 3.64 15.51
N ARG A 222 -15.94 4.26 14.46
CA ARG A 222 -15.83 5.72 14.36
C ARG A 222 -17.21 6.39 14.26
N ARG A 223 -18.14 5.82 13.48
CA ARG A 223 -19.54 6.28 13.43
C ARG A 223 -20.20 6.10 14.79
N GLU A 224 -20.08 4.92 15.37
CA GLU A 224 -20.68 4.57 16.66
C GLU A 224 -20.22 5.52 17.76
N LEU A 225 -18.91 5.74 17.92
CA LEU A 225 -18.37 6.65 18.93
C LEU A 225 -18.91 8.08 18.77
N ARG A 226 -19.00 8.59 17.53
CA ARG A 226 -19.55 9.93 17.27
C ARG A 226 -21.04 10.02 17.59
N ALA A 227 -21.82 9.03 17.16
CA ALA A 227 -23.25 8.96 17.43
C ALA A 227 -23.52 8.88 18.94
N ARG A 228 -22.88 7.93 19.64
CA ARG A 228 -23.01 7.76 21.09
C ARG A 228 -22.59 9.02 21.87
N THR A 229 -21.52 9.69 21.43
CA THR A 229 -21.09 10.95 22.05
C THR A 229 -22.19 12.00 21.95
N MET A 230 -22.81 12.13 20.77
CA MET A 230 -23.92 13.05 20.54
C MET A 230 -25.15 12.68 21.40
N ASP A 231 -25.57 11.42 21.35
CA ASP A 231 -26.77 10.94 22.05
C ASP A 231 -26.65 11.05 23.57
N VAL A 232 -25.48 10.72 24.14
CA VAL A 232 -25.25 10.78 25.58
C VAL A 232 -25.21 12.23 26.09
N LEU A 233 -24.59 13.14 25.33
CA LEU A 233 -24.58 14.56 25.68
C LEU A 233 -25.98 15.18 25.57
N HIS A 234 -26.68 14.92 24.46
CA HIS A 234 -28.03 15.41 24.24
C HIS A 234 -29.03 14.84 25.25
N GLY A 235 -28.94 13.55 25.58
CA GLY A 235 -29.76 12.92 26.61
C GLY A 235 -29.54 13.48 28.03
N ALA A 236 -28.36 14.07 28.28
CA ALA A 236 -28.05 14.79 29.51
C ALA A 236 -28.46 16.29 29.47
N GLY A 237 -29.08 16.75 28.38
CA GLY A 237 -29.45 18.15 28.19
C GLY A 237 -28.27 19.08 27.86
N ILE A 238 -27.13 18.53 27.43
CA ILE A 238 -25.96 19.30 27.02
C ILE A 238 -26.05 19.58 25.53
N GLU A 239 -26.06 20.85 25.16
CA GLU A 239 -26.08 21.27 23.77
C GLU A 239 -24.68 21.23 23.13
N ILE A 240 -24.59 20.61 21.97
CA ILE A 240 -23.38 20.66 21.13
C ILE A 240 -23.58 21.77 20.10
N VAL A 241 -23.25 23.00 20.49
CA VAL A 241 -23.38 24.17 19.63
C VAL A 241 -22.04 24.85 19.43
N SER A 242 -21.78 25.31 18.20
CA SER A 242 -20.65 26.19 17.95
C SER A 242 -20.85 27.49 18.74
N PRO A 243 -19.83 28.00 19.45
CA PRO A 243 -20.00 29.24 20.20
C PRO A 243 -20.31 30.48 19.35
N SER A 244 -19.98 30.43 18.05
CA SER A 244 -20.33 31.48 17.07
C SER A 244 -21.72 31.29 16.44
N PHE A 245 -22.48 30.28 16.87
CA PHE A 245 -23.81 30.02 16.33
C PHE A 245 -24.79 31.10 16.78
N MET A 246 -25.32 31.86 15.81
CA MET A 246 -26.27 32.93 16.05
C MET A 246 -27.59 32.56 15.37
N ASN A 247 -28.58 32.16 16.16
CA ASN A 247 -29.86 31.71 15.64
C ASN A 247 -30.77 32.89 15.34
N THR A 248 -31.23 33.01 14.10
CA THR A 248 -32.16 34.07 13.67
C THR A 248 -33.63 33.68 13.81
N ARG A 249 -33.96 32.44 14.21
CA ARG A 249 -35.33 32.04 14.52
C ARG A 249 -35.71 32.57 15.91
N ALA A 250 -36.92 33.11 16.03
CA ALA A 250 -37.49 33.48 17.32
C ALA A 250 -37.79 32.20 18.12
N ILE A 251 -36.83 31.76 18.92
CA ILE A 251 -36.98 30.65 19.86
C ILE A 251 -37.41 31.24 21.21
N GLU A 252 -38.31 30.54 21.91
CA GLU A 252 -38.68 30.93 23.27
C GLU A 252 -37.45 30.90 24.19
N LYS A 253 -37.35 31.89 25.07
CA LYS A 253 -36.16 32.12 25.89
C LYS A 253 -35.91 30.90 26.80
N GLY A 254 -34.79 30.21 26.60
CA GLY A 254 -34.38 29.04 27.42
C GLY A 254 -34.80 27.67 26.88
N GLN A 255 -35.34 27.59 25.66
CA GLN A 255 -35.61 26.31 25.02
C GLN A 255 -34.30 25.71 24.48
N PRO A 256 -33.93 24.46 24.84
CA PRO A 256 -32.66 23.90 24.45
C PRO A 256 -32.62 23.51 22.97
N PHE A 257 -31.48 23.67 22.31
CA PHE A 257 -31.27 23.32 20.90
C PHE A 257 -30.84 21.86 20.73
N ILE A 258 -31.72 20.94 21.14
CA ILE A 258 -31.49 19.49 21.09
C ILE A 258 -32.58 18.86 20.19
N PRO A 259 -32.21 18.07 19.15
CA PRO A 259 -33.18 17.33 18.37
C PRO A 259 -34.03 16.40 19.24
N GLU A 260 -35.32 16.24 18.90
CA GLU A 260 -36.13 15.19 19.52
C GLU A 260 -35.48 13.84 19.23
N VAL A 261 -35.35 13.01 20.27
CA VAL A 261 -34.82 11.66 20.15
C VAL A 261 -35.83 10.86 19.35
N ASP A 262 -35.48 10.48 18.13
CA ASP A 262 -36.23 9.48 17.39
C ASP A 262 -35.91 8.12 18.02
N GLU A 263 -36.85 7.53 18.76
CA GLU A 263 -36.75 6.15 19.28
C GLU A 263 -36.86 5.11 18.16
N GLY A 264 -36.91 5.53 16.89
CA GLY A 264 -36.80 4.63 15.75
C GLY A 264 -35.67 3.63 15.99
N ASP A 265 -36.03 2.34 15.99
CA ASP A 265 -35.09 1.22 16.02
C ASP A 265 -33.93 1.62 15.12
N ASP A 266 -32.73 1.77 15.71
CA ASP A 266 -31.48 2.04 15.00
C ASP A 266 -31.27 0.80 14.13
N ALA A 267 -32.00 0.77 13.01
CA ALA A 267 -32.40 -0.45 12.35
C ALA A 267 -31.12 -1.12 11.96
N THR A 268 -30.85 -2.23 12.66
CA THR A 268 -29.62 -2.99 12.56
C THR A 268 -29.44 -3.24 11.09
N ALA A 269 -28.50 -2.49 10.48
CA ALA A 269 -28.26 -2.59 9.06
C ALA A 269 -28.00 -4.07 8.80
N THR A 270 -28.91 -4.72 8.10
CA THR A 270 -28.94 -6.17 7.89
C THR A 270 -27.92 -6.58 6.82
N GLY A 271 -26.83 -5.82 6.71
CA GLY A 271 -25.70 -6.00 5.83
C GLY A 271 -24.42 -6.06 6.65
N GLY A 272 -23.42 -6.78 6.15
CA GLY A 272 -22.12 -6.91 6.83
C GLY A 272 -21.47 -5.57 7.17
N SER A 273 -20.46 -5.59 8.04
CA SER A 273 -19.74 -4.38 8.46
C SER A 273 -19.34 -3.53 7.24
N PRO A 274 -19.64 -2.21 7.21
CA PRO A 274 -19.32 -1.34 6.08
C PRO A 274 -17.86 -1.45 5.64
N ASP A 275 -16.96 -1.61 6.60
CA ASP A 275 -15.53 -1.85 6.38
C ASP A 275 -15.26 -3.07 5.49
N ALA A 276 -16.02 -4.17 5.63
CA ALA A 276 -15.84 -5.37 4.82
C ALA A 276 -16.27 -5.16 3.35
N MET A 277 -17.22 -4.27 3.11
CA MET A 277 -17.65 -3.87 1.77
C MET A 277 -16.60 -2.96 1.11
N VAL A 278 -16.06 -2.01 1.87
CA VAL A 278 -15.09 -1.02 1.39
C VAL A 278 -13.70 -1.61 1.20
N PHE A 279 -13.26 -2.49 2.09
CA PHE A 279 -11.90 -3.06 2.12
C PHE A 279 -11.86 -4.54 1.73
N ASP A 280 -12.72 -4.96 0.80
CA ASP A 280 -12.87 -6.36 0.39
C ASP A 280 -11.57 -6.98 -0.15
N LYS A 281 -10.86 -6.29 -1.06
CA LYS A 281 -9.57 -6.73 -1.62
C LYS A 281 -8.50 -6.75 -0.54
N ALA A 282 -8.43 -5.69 0.27
CA ALA A 282 -7.45 -5.59 1.35
C ALA A 282 -7.65 -6.66 2.44
N GLU A 283 -8.89 -7.04 2.77
CA GLU A 283 -9.19 -8.13 3.72
C GLU A 283 -8.75 -9.49 3.16
N LYS A 284 -9.05 -9.77 1.88
CA LYS A 284 -8.57 -10.99 1.21
C LYS A 284 -7.04 -11.06 1.25
N ALA A 285 -6.35 -9.97 0.91
CA ALA A 285 -4.90 -9.88 0.93
C ALA A 285 -4.31 -10.03 2.35
N ALA A 286 -4.93 -9.42 3.36
CA ALA A 286 -4.56 -9.59 4.77
C ALA A 286 -4.64 -11.06 5.19
N SER A 287 -5.69 -11.77 4.76
CA SER A 287 -5.88 -13.18 5.06
C SER A 287 -4.77 -14.06 4.46
N VAL A 288 -4.32 -13.74 3.24
CA VAL A 288 -3.19 -14.42 2.58
C VAL A 288 -1.89 -14.09 3.28
N SER A 289 -1.68 -12.84 3.68
CA SER A 289 -0.49 -12.43 4.44
C SER A 289 -0.37 -13.20 5.75
N LYS A 290 -1.47 -13.39 6.49
CA LYS A 290 -1.50 -14.21 7.72
C LYS A 290 -1.15 -15.68 7.45
N LEU A 291 -1.65 -16.25 6.35
CA LEU A 291 -1.30 -17.63 5.97
C LEU A 291 0.20 -17.76 5.65
N ARG A 292 0.78 -16.80 4.92
CA ARG A 292 2.21 -16.77 4.60
C ARG A 292 3.07 -16.66 5.87
N GLU A 293 2.66 -15.86 6.84
CA GLU A 293 3.34 -15.77 8.15
C GLU A 293 3.31 -17.12 8.87
N SER A 294 2.13 -17.77 8.93
CA SER A 294 2.00 -19.10 9.55
C SER A 294 2.81 -20.19 8.83
N LEU A 295 3.01 -20.06 7.52
CA LEU A 295 3.85 -20.96 6.72
C LEU A 295 5.33 -20.73 7.02
N ALA A 296 5.79 -19.48 7.08
CA ALA A 296 7.17 -19.15 7.43
C ALA A 296 7.53 -19.62 8.85
N GLU A 297 6.60 -19.50 9.81
CA GLU A 297 6.77 -20.07 11.16
C GLU A 297 6.90 -21.59 11.12
N ALA A 298 6.05 -22.27 10.34
CA ALA A 298 6.08 -23.72 10.21
C ALA A 298 7.40 -24.21 9.56
N GLU A 299 7.88 -23.52 8.52
CA GLU A 299 9.17 -23.81 7.88
C GLU A 299 10.35 -23.60 8.84
N THR A 300 10.31 -22.55 9.65
CA THR A 300 11.36 -22.28 10.64
C THR A 300 11.40 -23.39 11.68
N ARG A 301 10.24 -23.84 12.17
CA ARG A 301 10.15 -25.01 13.07
C ARG A 301 10.63 -26.29 12.40
N LEU A 302 10.31 -26.50 11.12
CA LEU A 302 10.76 -27.66 10.35
C LEU A 302 12.30 -27.71 10.27
N ARG A 303 12.95 -26.56 10.01
CA ARG A 303 14.42 -26.45 10.01
C ARG A 303 15.00 -26.78 11.38
N ALA A 304 14.40 -26.28 12.46
CA ALA A 304 14.83 -26.60 13.82
C ALA A 304 14.67 -28.11 14.12
N CYS A 305 13.56 -28.74 13.72
CA CYS A 305 13.39 -30.20 13.84
C CYS A 305 14.45 -30.97 13.03
N ALA A 306 14.81 -30.49 11.83
CA ALA A 306 15.83 -31.12 11.00
C ALA A 306 17.23 -31.05 11.66
N GLU A 307 17.56 -29.97 12.34
CA GLU A 307 18.80 -29.85 13.13
C GLU A 307 18.82 -30.82 14.31
N VAL A 308 17.70 -30.95 15.05
CA VAL A 308 17.57 -31.89 16.17
C VAL A 308 17.70 -33.35 15.70
N ILE A 309 17.20 -33.67 14.50
CA ILE A 309 17.37 -35.00 13.90
C ILE A 309 18.84 -35.24 13.51
N ALA A 310 19.56 -34.20 13.06
CA ALA A 310 20.96 -34.31 12.69
C ALA A 310 21.89 -34.48 13.91
N ASN A 311 21.57 -33.84 15.04
CA ASN A 311 22.29 -33.96 16.32
C ASN A 311 21.32 -34.30 17.47
N PRO A 312 20.91 -35.58 17.61
CA PRO A 312 19.94 -35.98 18.61
C PRO A 312 20.57 -36.04 20.02
N ALA A 313 19.90 -35.43 21.00
CA ALA A 313 20.31 -35.51 22.40
C ALA A 313 20.03 -36.90 23.02
N ASN A 314 18.94 -37.57 22.60
CA ASN A 314 18.50 -38.91 23.03
C ASN A 314 17.63 -39.55 21.93
N GLU A 315 17.47 -40.89 21.91
CA GLU A 315 16.62 -41.62 20.93
C GLU A 315 15.14 -41.16 20.96
N LEU A 316 14.59 -40.93 22.15
CA LEU A 316 13.24 -40.38 22.34
C LEU A 316 13.05 -39.00 21.69
N ALA A 317 14.09 -38.15 21.72
CA ALA A 317 14.05 -36.82 21.10
C ALA A 317 14.11 -36.92 19.57
N ALA A 318 14.82 -37.92 19.03
CA ALA A 318 14.88 -38.16 17.60
C ALA A 318 13.54 -38.66 17.02
N GLU A 319 12.83 -39.54 17.75
CA GLU A 319 11.50 -40.01 17.33
C GLU A 319 10.43 -38.93 17.43
N ALA A 320 10.45 -38.12 18.50
CA ALA A 320 9.57 -36.95 18.65
C ALA A 320 9.80 -35.92 17.53
N ALA A 321 11.06 -35.62 17.20
CA ALA A 321 11.39 -34.68 16.13
C ALA A 321 10.98 -35.20 14.74
N LYS A 322 11.06 -36.52 14.48
CA LYS A 322 10.59 -37.13 13.22
C LYS A 322 9.08 -37.04 13.06
N THR A 323 8.32 -37.32 14.13
CA THR A 323 6.85 -37.20 14.10
C THR A 323 6.39 -35.74 13.99
N GLU A 324 7.08 -34.81 14.65
CA GLU A 324 6.81 -33.38 14.49
C GLU A 324 7.15 -32.86 13.09
N LYS A 325 8.27 -33.31 12.51
CA LYS A 325 8.65 -33.00 11.13
C LYS A 325 7.56 -33.39 10.14
N GLU A 326 7.05 -34.62 10.20
CA GLU A 326 5.98 -35.10 9.30
C GLU A 326 4.68 -34.29 9.45
N ARG A 327 4.32 -33.90 10.69
CA ARG A 327 3.18 -33.00 10.93
C ARG A 327 3.39 -31.62 10.31
N LEU A 328 4.60 -31.07 10.42
CA LEU A 328 4.94 -29.76 9.87
C LEU A 328 4.97 -29.77 8.34
N GLU A 329 5.50 -30.82 7.70
CA GLU A 329 5.48 -30.99 6.24
C GLU A 329 4.04 -31.01 5.70
N ASN A 330 3.16 -31.83 6.30
CA ASN A 330 1.74 -31.87 5.96
C ASN A 330 1.04 -30.52 6.17
N ARG A 331 1.42 -29.77 7.22
CA ARG A 331 0.87 -28.43 7.48
C ARG A 331 1.34 -27.42 6.44
N ILE A 332 2.62 -27.43 6.06
CA ILE A 332 3.19 -26.54 5.04
C ILE A 332 2.51 -26.78 3.69
N GLU A 333 2.32 -28.04 3.28
CA GLU A 333 1.63 -28.39 2.03
C GLU A 333 0.17 -27.89 2.02
N ARG A 334 -0.56 -28.05 3.13
CA ARG A 334 -1.92 -27.51 3.24
C ARG A 334 -1.94 -25.99 3.17
N LEU A 335 -1.02 -25.31 3.85
CA LEU A 335 -0.94 -23.85 3.85
C LEU A 335 -0.57 -23.31 2.46
N SER A 336 0.40 -23.92 1.77
CA SER A 336 0.80 -23.50 0.43
C SER A 336 -0.33 -23.66 -0.59
N ALA A 337 -1.08 -24.78 -0.53
CA ALA A 337 -2.25 -25.00 -1.37
C ALA A 337 -3.37 -23.97 -1.11
N LEU A 338 -3.62 -23.62 0.16
CA LEU A 338 -4.60 -22.59 0.52
C LEU A 338 -4.20 -21.19 0.05
N ILE A 339 -2.91 -20.84 0.15
CA ILE A 339 -2.37 -19.57 -0.34
C ILE A 339 -2.57 -19.46 -1.85
N ALA A 340 -2.15 -20.46 -2.62
CA ALA A 340 -2.27 -20.46 -4.08
C ALA A 340 -3.74 -20.29 -4.53
N ARG A 341 -4.69 -20.99 -3.89
CA ARG A 341 -6.12 -20.87 -4.19
C ARG A 341 -6.68 -19.47 -3.89
N ARG A 342 -6.22 -18.83 -2.81
CA ARG A 342 -6.69 -17.48 -2.46
C ARG A 342 -6.09 -16.40 -3.36
N GLU A 343 -4.83 -16.55 -3.76
CA GLU A 343 -4.17 -15.62 -4.69
C GLU A 343 -4.85 -15.61 -6.07
N GLU A 344 -5.24 -16.78 -6.59
CA GLU A 344 -5.98 -16.86 -7.85
C GLU A 344 -7.30 -16.09 -7.81
N ASN A 345 -7.98 -16.11 -6.66
CA ASN A 345 -9.23 -15.37 -6.48
C ASN A 345 -9.00 -13.86 -6.37
N ILE A 346 -7.90 -13.42 -5.75
CA ILE A 346 -7.56 -11.98 -5.65
C ILE A 346 -7.19 -11.41 -7.02
N SER A 347 -6.49 -12.17 -7.86
CA SER A 347 -6.08 -11.73 -9.20
C SER A 347 -7.25 -11.57 -10.21
N LYS A 348 -8.44 -12.11 -9.89
CA LYS A 348 -9.62 -12.07 -10.78
C LYS A 348 -10.55 -10.88 -10.50
N ASP A 349 -10.37 -10.20 -9.36
CA ASP A 349 -11.18 -9.07 -8.89
C ASP A 349 -10.45 -7.73 -9.11
#